data_AF-A0A2D0NEA9-F1
#
_entry.id   AF-A0A2D0NEA9-F1
#
_cell.length_a   1.000
_cell.length_b   1.000
_cell.length_c   1.000
_cell.angle_alpha   90.00
_cell.angle_beta   90.00
_cell.angle_gamma   90.00
#
_symmetry.space_group_name_H-M   'P 1'
#
loop_
_entity.id
_entity.type
_entity.pdbx_description
1 polymer ?
#
loop_
_entity_poly.entity_id
_entity_poly.type
_entity_poly.pdbx_seq_one_letter_code
_entity_poly.pdbx_strand_id
1 'polypeptide(L)'
;MQIIVKTTPEELTRARQWWKDLEGQWKFAYNEAVFGKGPTLEPPKDDELMILLIRADALRFAGPLAAHPNMTTVLTNLSGLIPLYHLTYLSISNMTFTSLEPLQRFTKMKHLFVYENKLTSLRGIENMLELEDLYAHGNAISDLLPITRLTNLKTLYVNGNKLTNANGLTETHGKNMKDLFILPNDDLPQREIIRIQNEIGLICRKA
;
A
#
# COMPACT_ATOMS: atom_id res chain seq x y z
N MET A 1 2.59 3.36 -31.33
CA MET A 1 2.94 1.93 -31.43
C MET A 1 2.10 1.20 -30.38
N GLN A 2 1.01 0.53 -30.78
CA GLN A 2 0.18 -0.23 -29.83
C GLN A 2 0.99 -1.44 -29.36
N ILE A 3 1.30 -1.51 -28.07
CA ILE A 3 1.99 -2.66 -27.50
C ILE A 3 0.98 -3.79 -27.39
N ILE A 4 0.90 -4.66 -28.40
CA ILE A 4 0.02 -5.84 -28.35
C ILE A 4 0.49 -6.72 -27.19
N VAL A 5 -0.33 -6.83 -26.14
CA VAL A 5 -0.18 -7.87 -25.12
C VAL A 5 -0.58 -9.17 -25.81
N LYS A 6 0.34 -10.12 -26.00
CA LYS A 6 -0.05 -11.48 -26.40
C LYS A 6 -0.76 -12.09 -25.20
N THR A 7 -2.07 -12.27 -25.30
CA THR A 7 -2.89 -12.86 -24.24
C THR A 7 -3.68 -14.04 -24.78
N THR A 8 -3.82 -15.08 -23.98
CA THR A 8 -4.63 -16.24 -24.37
C THR A 8 -6.13 -15.94 -24.20
N PRO A 9 -7.02 -16.60 -24.95
CA PRO A 9 -8.47 -16.49 -24.75
C PRO A 9 -8.90 -16.80 -23.31
N GLU A 10 -8.21 -17.72 -22.63
CA GLU A 10 -8.48 -18.10 -21.24
C GLU A 10 -8.08 -17.00 -20.25
N GLU A 11 -6.98 -16.28 -20.49
CA GLU A 11 -6.59 -15.11 -19.71
C GLU A 11 -7.62 -13.99 -19.83
N LEU A 12 -8.07 -13.72 -21.06
CA LEU A 12 -9.08 -12.69 -21.29
C LEU A 12 -10.43 -13.05 -20.65
N THR A 13 -10.82 -14.33 -20.72
CA THR A 13 -12.05 -14.81 -20.06
C THR A 13 -11.97 -14.60 -18.54
N ARG A 14 -10.84 -14.93 -17.91
CA ARG A 14 -10.61 -14.70 -16.48
C ARG A 14 -10.61 -13.21 -16.13
N ALA A 15 -10.00 -12.36 -16.97
CA ALA A 15 -9.98 -10.92 -16.78
C ALA A 15 -11.38 -10.30 -16.79
N ARG A 16 -12.21 -10.69 -17.76
CA ARG A 16 -13.60 -10.23 -17.85
C ARG A 16 -14.44 -10.73 -16.67
N GLN A 17 -14.24 -11.97 -16.25
CA GLN A 17 -14.94 -12.53 -15.09
C GLN A 17 -14.55 -11.80 -13.80
N TRP A 18 -13.26 -11.53 -13.60
CA TRP A 18 -12.77 -10.71 -12.49
C TRP A 18 -13.43 -9.32 -12.48
N TRP A 19 -13.48 -8.63 -13.63
CA TRP A 19 -14.15 -7.33 -13.71
C TRP A 19 -15.63 -7.43 -13.34
N LYS A 20 -16.33 -8.46 -13.83
CA LYS A 20 -17.74 -8.68 -13.54
C LYS A 20 -18.00 -8.83 -12.03
N ASP A 21 -17.17 -9.61 -11.34
CA ASP A 21 -17.30 -9.91 -9.91
C ASP A 21 -16.82 -8.77 -9.01
N LEU A 22 -16.15 -7.77 -9.57
CA LEU A 22 -15.61 -6.64 -8.85
C LEU A 22 -16.73 -5.78 -8.22
N GLU A 23 -16.53 -5.37 -6.97
CA GLU A 23 -17.43 -4.45 -6.27
C GLU A 23 -17.55 -3.11 -7.01
N GLY A 24 -18.71 -2.45 -6.91
CA GLY A 24 -18.97 -1.19 -7.60
C GLY A 24 -17.95 -0.09 -7.27
N GLN A 25 -17.54 0.02 -6.01
CA GLN A 25 -16.51 0.98 -5.58
C GLN A 25 -15.19 0.81 -6.34
N TRP A 26 -14.81 -0.44 -6.63
CA TRP A 26 -13.59 -0.78 -7.32
C TRP A 26 -13.72 -0.55 -8.84
N LYS A 27 -14.88 -0.81 -9.42
CA LYS A 27 -15.17 -0.48 -10.84
C LYS A 27 -15.03 1.02 -11.08
N PHE A 28 -15.60 1.84 -10.19
CA PHE A 28 -15.45 3.30 -10.25
C PHE A 28 -13.99 3.73 -10.08
N ALA A 29 -13.30 3.17 -9.07
CA ALA A 29 -11.90 3.50 -8.81
C ALA A 29 -10.98 3.20 -9.99
N TYR A 30 -11.09 2.02 -10.61
CA TYR A 30 -10.27 1.70 -11.79
C TYR A 30 -10.60 2.60 -12.98
N ASN A 31 -11.88 2.84 -13.25
CA ASN A 31 -12.27 3.70 -14.37
C ASN A 31 -11.72 5.12 -14.21
N GLU A 32 -11.81 5.71 -13.01
CA GLU A 32 -11.27 7.04 -12.73
C GLU A 32 -9.74 7.07 -12.68
N ALA A 33 -9.14 6.27 -11.80
CA ALA A 33 -7.73 6.39 -11.46
C ALA A 33 -6.78 5.74 -12.48
N VAL A 34 -7.26 4.74 -13.25
CA VAL A 34 -6.41 3.94 -14.14
C VAL A 34 -6.78 4.16 -15.61
N PHE A 35 -8.06 4.17 -15.96
CA PHE A 35 -8.50 4.25 -17.35
C PHE A 35 -8.84 5.68 -17.81
N GLY A 36 -8.79 6.68 -16.91
CA GLY A 36 -9.06 8.08 -17.24
C GLY A 36 -10.49 8.32 -17.70
N LYS A 37 -11.43 7.48 -17.26
CA LYS A 37 -12.87 7.56 -17.50
C LYS A 37 -13.56 8.12 -16.27
N GLY A 38 -14.79 8.62 -16.41
CA GLY A 38 -15.58 9.00 -15.24
C GLY A 38 -15.94 7.79 -14.36
N PRO A 39 -16.54 8.00 -13.18
CA PRO A 39 -17.05 6.92 -12.36
C PRO A 39 -18.16 6.19 -13.12
N THR A 40 -17.82 5.03 -13.68
CA THR A 40 -18.74 4.18 -14.44
C THR A 40 -18.58 2.71 -14.06
N LEU A 41 -19.67 1.96 -14.23
CA LEU A 41 -19.69 0.50 -14.12
C LEU A 41 -19.33 -0.17 -15.44
N GLU A 42 -19.24 0.60 -16.53
CA GLU A 42 -18.88 0.08 -17.84
C GLU A 42 -17.50 -0.57 -17.79
N PRO A 43 -17.35 -1.77 -18.38
CA PRO A 43 -16.07 -2.42 -18.45
C PRO A 43 -15.10 -1.62 -19.33
N PRO A 44 -13.82 -1.54 -18.95
CA PRO A 44 -12.78 -1.09 -19.85
C PRO A 44 -12.64 -2.06 -21.03
N LYS A 45 -11.89 -1.64 -22.04
CA LYS A 45 -11.60 -2.49 -23.21
C LYS A 45 -10.74 -3.67 -22.78
N ASP A 46 -10.78 -4.75 -23.58
CA ASP A 46 -10.03 -5.96 -23.28
C ASP A 46 -8.51 -5.69 -23.17
N ASP A 47 -7.95 -4.86 -24.05
CA ASP A 47 -6.54 -4.49 -24.02
C ASP A 47 -6.18 -3.71 -22.74
N GLU A 48 -7.05 -2.81 -22.28
CA GLU A 48 -6.90 -2.11 -21.00
C GLU A 48 -6.91 -3.09 -19.80
N LEU A 49 -7.84 -4.06 -19.76
CA LEU A 49 -7.88 -5.10 -18.73
C LEU A 49 -6.61 -5.95 -18.72
N MET A 50 -6.15 -6.36 -19.90
CA MET A 50 -4.98 -7.21 -20.02
C MET A 50 -3.70 -6.48 -19.64
N ILE A 51 -3.59 -5.19 -19.99
CA ILE A 51 -2.47 -4.35 -19.52
C ILE A 51 -2.51 -4.26 -17.99
N LEU A 52 -3.67 -3.96 -17.39
CA LEU A 52 -3.81 -3.87 -15.94
C LEU A 52 -3.41 -5.17 -15.23
N LEU A 53 -3.94 -6.32 -15.67
CA LEU A 53 -3.80 -7.57 -14.93
C LEU A 53 -2.48 -8.31 -15.14
N ILE A 54 -1.72 -7.98 -16.20
CA ILE A 54 -0.50 -8.70 -16.55
C ILE A 54 0.74 -7.80 -16.54
N ARG A 55 0.58 -6.51 -16.85
CA ARG A 55 1.71 -5.61 -17.11
C ARG A 55 1.80 -4.41 -16.18
N ALA A 56 0.74 -4.08 -15.45
CA ALA A 56 0.81 -2.97 -14.52
C ALA A 56 1.83 -3.28 -13.43
N ASP A 57 2.76 -2.37 -13.22
CA ASP A 57 3.76 -2.49 -12.15
C ASP A 57 3.49 -1.52 -11.00
N ALA A 58 2.79 -0.43 -11.32
CA ALA A 58 2.47 0.65 -10.42
C ALA A 58 0.99 1.02 -10.50
N LEU A 59 0.35 1.15 -9.34
CA LEU A 59 -0.99 1.73 -9.23
C LEU A 59 -1.05 2.83 -8.16
N ARG A 60 -1.90 3.82 -8.42
CA ARG A 60 -2.17 4.92 -7.50
C ARG A 60 -3.67 5.21 -7.41
N PHE A 61 -4.21 5.19 -6.19
CA PHE A 61 -5.58 5.53 -5.84
C PHE A 61 -5.56 6.59 -4.74
N ALA A 62 -5.79 7.85 -5.09
CA ALA A 62 -5.87 8.95 -4.15
C ALA A 62 -7.32 9.41 -4.06
N GLY A 63 -7.90 9.22 -2.88
CA GLY A 63 -9.29 9.53 -2.59
C GLY A 63 -9.61 11.02 -2.67
N PRO A 64 -10.89 11.38 -2.58
CA PRO A 64 -11.38 12.73 -2.86
C PRO A 64 -10.82 13.83 -1.93
N LEU A 65 -10.30 13.46 -0.76
CA LEU A 65 -9.70 14.39 0.21
C LEU A 65 -8.17 14.52 0.08
N ALA A 66 -7.54 13.75 -0.81
CA ALA A 66 -6.11 13.87 -1.03
C ALA A 66 -5.74 15.23 -1.64
N ALA A 67 -4.52 15.71 -1.40
CA ALA A 67 -4.01 16.95 -2.01
C ALA A 67 -4.04 16.91 -3.56
N HIS A 68 -3.87 15.72 -4.14
CA HIS A 68 -3.92 15.47 -5.57
C HIS A 68 -4.81 14.25 -5.85
N PRO A 69 -6.14 14.39 -5.79
CA PRO A 69 -7.06 13.28 -5.98
C PRO A 69 -7.03 12.82 -7.44
N ASN A 70 -7.19 11.52 -7.68
CA ASN A 70 -7.38 10.96 -9.03
C ASN A 70 -8.61 10.06 -9.14
N MET A 71 -9.47 10.09 -8.13
CA MET A 71 -10.76 9.41 -8.11
C MET A 71 -11.67 10.06 -7.08
N THR A 72 -12.98 9.90 -7.27
CA THR A 72 -14.00 10.49 -6.38
C THR A 72 -14.58 9.47 -5.40
N THR A 73 -14.44 8.18 -5.69
CA THR A 73 -14.98 7.09 -4.88
C THR A 73 -14.14 6.83 -3.62
N VAL A 74 -14.76 6.55 -2.48
CA VAL A 74 -14.04 6.13 -1.27
C VAL A 74 -13.96 4.61 -1.23
N LEU A 75 -12.75 4.08 -1.11
CA LEU A 75 -12.52 2.65 -0.93
C LEU A 75 -12.65 2.25 0.55
N THR A 76 -13.36 1.16 0.78
CA THR A 76 -13.65 0.61 2.13
C THR A 76 -12.87 -0.67 2.43
N ASN A 77 -12.32 -1.33 1.41
CA ASN A 77 -11.51 -2.55 1.53
C ASN A 77 -10.48 -2.61 0.40
N LEU A 78 -9.64 -3.65 0.41
CA LEU A 78 -8.59 -3.91 -0.61
C LEU A 78 -8.88 -5.13 -1.52
N SER A 79 -10.13 -5.61 -1.57
CA SER A 79 -10.51 -6.85 -2.27
C SER A 79 -10.23 -6.77 -3.78
N GLY A 80 -10.43 -5.59 -4.39
CA GLY A 80 -10.24 -5.37 -5.81
C GLY A 80 -8.80 -5.41 -6.31
N LEU A 81 -7.82 -5.54 -5.41
CA LEU A 81 -6.40 -5.62 -5.76
C LEU A 81 -5.88 -7.06 -5.81
N ILE A 82 -6.59 -8.04 -5.26
CA ILE A 82 -6.09 -9.42 -5.05
C ILE A 82 -5.39 -10.05 -6.27
N PRO A 83 -5.87 -9.92 -7.54
CA PRO A 83 -5.16 -10.54 -8.67
C PRO A 83 -3.87 -9.81 -9.07
N LEU A 84 -3.62 -8.60 -8.56
CA LEU A 84 -2.50 -7.72 -8.90
C LEU A 84 -1.28 -7.93 -7.99
N TYR A 85 -1.08 -9.15 -7.52
CA TYR A 85 0.02 -9.50 -6.61
C TYR A 85 1.43 -9.30 -7.21
N HIS A 86 1.51 -8.99 -8.50
CA HIS A 86 2.73 -8.71 -9.24
C HIS A 86 3.21 -7.25 -9.11
N LEU A 87 2.39 -6.34 -8.58
CA LEU A 87 2.75 -4.92 -8.43
C LEU A 87 4.00 -4.74 -7.56
N THR A 88 4.89 -3.85 -7.98
CA THR A 88 6.03 -3.40 -7.18
C THR A 88 5.81 -2.04 -6.53
N TYR A 89 4.84 -1.26 -7.02
CA TYR A 89 4.46 0.03 -6.48
C TYR A 89 2.94 0.12 -6.27
N LEU A 90 2.52 0.49 -5.06
CA LEU A 90 1.12 0.73 -4.75
C LEU A 90 0.97 1.95 -3.85
N SER A 91 0.17 2.91 -4.30
CA SER A 91 -0.24 4.07 -3.49
C SER A 91 -1.75 4.11 -3.33
N ILE A 92 -2.24 4.10 -2.10
CA ILE A 92 -3.65 4.23 -1.75
C ILE A 92 -3.77 5.17 -0.55
N SER A 93 -4.37 6.34 -0.74
CA SER A 93 -4.44 7.35 0.33
C SER A 93 -5.79 8.05 0.40
N ASN A 94 -6.08 8.62 1.57
CA ASN A 94 -7.31 9.37 1.84
C ASN A 94 -8.57 8.51 1.64
N MET A 95 -8.54 7.29 2.16
CA MET A 95 -9.65 6.32 2.13
C MET A 95 -10.07 5.90 3.55
N THR A 96 -10.87 4.81 3.65
CA THR A 96 -11.46 4.38 4.94
C THR A 96 -11.21 2.93 5.32
N PHE A 97 -10.41 2.19 4.56
CA PHE A 97 -10.09 0.79 4.88
C PHE A 97 -9.20 0.68 6.12
N THR A 98 -9.35 -0.43 6.84
CA THR A 98 -8.76 -0.65 8.17
C THR A 98 -7.73 -1.78 8.21
N SER A 99 -7.55 -2.53 7.11
CA SER A 99 -6.71 -3.72 7.06
C SER A 99 -5.95 -3.84 5.74
N LEU A 100 -4.72 -4.36 5.80
CA LEU A 100 -3.88 -4.73 4.66
C LEU A 100 -3.90 -6.24 4.35
N GLU A 101 -4.69 -7.06 5.06
CA GLU A 101 -4.74 -8.52 4.90
C GLU A 101 -4.92 -8.99 3.43
N PRO A 102 -5.73 -8.33 2.57
CA PRO A 102 -5.83 -8.71 1.16
C PRO A 102 -4.52 -8.62 0.38
N LEU A 103 -3.50 -7.91 0.90
CA LEU A 103 -2.19 -7.73 0.27
C LEU A 103 -1.17 -8.82 0.62
N GLN A 104 -1.53 -9.84 1.41
CA GLN A 104 -0.60 -10.88 1.89
C GLN A 104 0.21 -11.64 0.80
N ARG A 105 -0.26 -11.58 -0.46
CA ARG A 105 0.37 -12.23 -1.63
C ARG A 105 1.31 -11.34 -2.44
N PHE A 106 1.43 -10.05 -2.12
CA PHE A 106 2.16 -9.06 -2.90
C PHE A 106 3.67 -9.11 -2.62
N THR A 107 4.29 -10.27 -2.85
CA THR A 107 5.69 -10.52 -2.48
C THR A 107 6.71 -9.73 -3.30
N LYS A 108 6.27 -9.09 -4.40
CA LYS A 108 7.07 -8.22 -5.28
C LYS A 108 7.03 -6.75 -4.91
N MET A 109 6.27 -6.36 -3.89
CA MET A 109 6.14 -4.98 -3.47
C MET A 109 7.49 -4.40 -3.04
N LYS A 110 7.84 -3.23 -3.59
CA LYS A 110 9.02 -2.43 -3.23
C LYS A 110 8.64 -1.10 -2.59
N HIS A 111 7.53 -0.51 -3.03
CA HIS A 111 7.08 0.79 -2.53
C HIS A 111 5.59 0.74 -2.20
N LEU A 112 5.26 0.84 -0.92
CA LEU A 112 3.88 0.79 -0.42
C LEU A 112 3.53 2.10 0.29
N PHE A 113 2.55 2.82 -0.25
CA PHE A 113 2.03 4.05 0.32
C PHE A 113 0.56 3.85 0.68
N VAL A 114 0.27 3.79 1.98
CA VAL A 114 -1.07 3.54 2.54
C VAL A 114 -1.42 4.58 3.62
N TYR A 115 -1.02 5.82 3.39
CA TYR A 115 -1.16 6.94 4.33
C TYR A 115 -2.54 7.61 4.31
N GLU A 116 -2.91 8.28 5.39
CA GLU A 116 -4.20 8.97 5.56
C GLU A 116 -5.39 8.02 5.31
N ASN A 117 -5.38 6.87 5.98
CA ASN A 117 -6.46 5.89 5.94
C ASN A 117 -6.95 5.59 7.38
N LYS A 118 -7.50 4.40 7.65
CA LYS A 118 -7.98 3.98 8.98
C LYS A 118 -7.32 2.69 9.46
N LEU A 119 -6.11 2.40 9.00
CA LEU A 119 -5.38 1.18 9.36
C LEU A 119 -5.13 1.12 10.86
N THR A 120 -5.45 0.00 11.49
CA THR A 120 -5.12 -0.25 12.91
C THR A 120 -3.90 -1.15 13.08
N SER A 121 -3.45 -1.79 11.99
CA SER A 121 -2.30 -2.69 11.98
C SER A 121 -1.70 -2.74 10.57
N LEU A 122 -0.43 -3.12 10.51
CA LEU A 122 0.29 -3.41 9.26
C LEU A 122 0.16 -4.88 8.82
N ARG A 123 -0.62 -5.71 9.51
CA ARG A 123 -0.81 -7.13 9.10
C ARG A 123 -1.28 -7.25 7.66
N GLY A 124 -0.66 -8.18 6.92
CA GLY A 124 -0.81 -8.37 5.48
C GLY A 124 0.44 -8.00 4.67
N ILE A 125 1.47 -7.39 5.28
CA ILE A 125 2.71 -7.00 4.58
C ILE A 125 3.93 -7.85 4.92
N GLU A 126 3.80 -8.83 5.83
CA GLU A 126 4.91 -9.61 6.41
C GLU A 126 5.75 -10.37 5.38
N ASN A 127 5.18 -10.64 4.20
CA ASN A 127 5.83 -11.37 3.11
C ASN A 127 6.42 -10.46 2.03
N MET A 128 6.32 -9.14 2.17
CA MET A 128 6.88 -8.16 1.22
C MET A 128 8.39 -7.99 1.45
N LEU A 129 9.16 -9.07 1.35
CA LEU A 129 10.60 -9.07 1.71
C LEU A 129 11.44 -8.14 0.81
N GLU A 130 10.93 -7.75 -0.35
CA GLU A 130 11.54 -6.78 -1.26
C GLU A 130 11.17 -5.31 -0.93
N LEU A 131 10.37 -5.05 0.12
CA LEU A 131 9.88 -3.72 0.46
C LEU A 131 11.02 -2.80 0.91
N GLU A 132 11.15 -1.65 0.23
CA GLU A 132 12.15 -0.63 0.50
C GLU A 132 11.52 0.60 1.16
N ASP A 133 10.34 1.01 0.69
CA ASP A 133 9.66 2.22 1.16
C ASP A 133 8.26 1.89 1.68
N LEU A 134 8.00 2.26 2.94
CA LEU A 134 6.69 2.13 3.57
C LEU A 134 6.22 3.47 4.13
N TYR A 135 5.12 3.98 3.56
CA TYR A 135 4.46 5.19 4.01
C TYR A 135 3.07 4.86 4.55
N ALA A 136 2.93 4.86 5.87
CA ALA A 136 1.69 4.53 6.58
C ALA A 136 1.33 5.59 7.63
N HIS A 137 1.77 6.84 7.46
CA HIS A 137 1.43 7.96 8.34
C HIS A 137 -0.06 8.31 8.29
N GLY A 138 -0.57 8.99 9.33
CA GLY A 138 -1.98 9.39 9.37
C GLY A 138 -2.94 8.19 9.43
N ASN A 139 -2.62 7.21 10.26
CA ASN A 139 -3.44 6.00 10.49
C ASN A 139 -3.64 5.81 12.01
N ALA A 140 -4.11 4.63 12.42
CA ALA A 140 -4.31 4.25 13.82
C ALA A 140 -3.47 3.02 14.22
N ILE A 141 -2.29 2.84 13.61
CA ILE A 141 -1.41 1.69 13.84
C ILE A 141 -0.81 1.75 15.25
N SER A 142 -0.87 0.63 15.99
CA SER A 142 -0.42 0.56 17.39
C SER A 142 0.92 -0.13 17.63
N ASP A 143 1.39 -0.93 16.67
CA ASP A 143 2.65 -1.67 16.75
C ASP A 143 3.28 -1.89 15.36
N LEU A 144 4.57 -2.24 15.35
CA LEU A 144 5.37 -2.47 14.16
C LEU A 144 5.78 -3.94 14.00
N LEU A 145 5.15 -4.89 14.70
CA LEU A 145 5.52 -6.30 14.61
C LEU A 145 5.47 -6.86 13.17
N PRO A 146 4.51 -6.48 12.31
CA PRO A 146 4.47 -6.99 10.94
C PRO A 146 5.69 -6.65 10.08
N ILE A 147 6.46 -5.60 10.43
CA ILE A 147 7.65 -5.23 9.66
C ILE A 147 8.93 -5.94 10.12
N THR A 148 8.87 -6.80 11.16
CA THR A 148 10.07 -7.41 11.77
C THR A 148 11.02 -8.08 10.77
N ARG A 149 10.49 -8.67 9.70
CA ARG A 149 11.26 -9.38 8.66
C ARG A 149 11.57 -8.54 7.43
N LEU A 150 11.07 -7.31 7.34
CA LEU A 150 11.22 -6.43 6.19
C LEU A 150 12.53 -5.65 6.25
N THR A 151 13.63 -6.40 6.30
CA THR A 151 14.96 -5.84 6.57
C THR A 151 15.53 -5.02 5.41
N ASN A 152 14.88 -5.00 4.24
CA ASN A 152 15.25 -4.18 3.10
C ASN A 152 14.69 -2.75 3.17
N LEU A 153 13.89 -2.43 4.20
CA LEU A 153 13.35 -1.09 4.39
C LEU A 153 14.46 -0.04 4.48
N LYS A 154 14.42 0.93 3.57
CA LYS A 154 15.26 2.13 3.52
C LYS A 154 14.55 3.31 4.15
N THR A 155 13.24 3.38 4.00
CA THR A 155 12.44 4.51 4.47
C THR A 155 11.13 4.04 5.10
N LEU A 156 10.85 4.52 6.31
CA LEU A 156 9.64 4.22 7.07
C LEU A 156 8.98 5.50 7.58
N TYR A 157 7.78 5.80 7.09
CA TYR A 157 6.92 6.87 7.58
C TYR A 157 5.72 6.29 8.33
N VAL A 158 5.71 6.45 9.64
CA VAL A 158 4.64 6.00 10.56
C VAL A 158 4.27 7.07 11.58
N ASN A 159 4.62 8.34 11.33
CA ASN A 159 4.15 9.48 12.11
C ASN A 159 2.62 9.64 12.05
N GLY A 160 2.01 10.29 13.05
CA GLY A 160 0.56 10.44 13.14
C GLY A 160 -0.17 9.10 13.26
N ASN A 161 0.38 8.16 14.04
CA ASN A 161 -0.24 6.88 14.39
C ASN A 161 -0.47 6.80 15.91
N LYS A 162 -0.77 5.60 16.42
CA LYS A 162 -1.01 5.30 17.84
C LYS A 162 0.02 4.33 18.41
N LEU A 163 1.27 4.43 17.96
CA LEU A 163 2.33 3.53 18.40
C LEU A 163 2.58 3.72 19.90
N THR A 164 2.49 2.62 20.65
CA THR A 164 2.84 2.59 22.09
C THR A 164 4.22 2.00 22.35
N ASN A 165 4.79 1.37 21.33
CA ASN A 165 6.12 0.80 21.28
C ASN A 165 6.59 0.71 19.83
N ALA A 166 7.87 0.46 19.61
CA ALA A 166 8.44 0.21 18.30
C ALA A 166 9.00 -1.22 18.18
N ASN A 167 8.31 -2.19 18.80
CA ASN A 167 8.66 -3.60 18.61
C ASN A 167 8.47 -3.97 17.15
N GLY A 168 9.44 -4.67 16.59
CA GLY A 168 9.53 -4.99 15.17
C GLY A 168 10.64 -4.22 14.45
N LEU A 169 11.05 -3.05 14.96
CA LEU A 169 12.35 -2.49 14.59
C LEU A 169 13.47 -3.30 15.26
N THR A 170 14.50 -3.64 14.49
CA THR A 170 15.62 -4.51 14.91
C THR A 170 16.94 -3.89 14.47
N GLU A 171 18.06 -4.35 15.01
CA GLU A 171 19.41 -3.92 14.59
C GLU A 171 19.64 -4.05 13.08
N THR A 172 19.03 -5.03 12.42
CA THR A 172 19.13 -5.17 10.96
C THR A 172 18.48 -4.01 10.23
N HIS A 173 17.34 -3.51 10.72
CA HIS A 173 16.75 -2.27 10.19
C HIS A 173 17.70 -1.09 10.41
N GLY A 174 18.35 -1.02 11.58
CA GLY A 174 19.37 -0.02 11.88
C GLY A 174 20.52 0.08 10.88
N LYS A 175 20.92 -1.05 10.29
CA LYS A 175 22.01 -1.11 9.30
C LYS A 175 21.59 -0.65 7.91
N ASN A 176 20.30 -0.78 7.56
CA ASN A 176 19.80 -0.60 6.19
C ASN A 176 18.92 0.64 6.02
N MET A 177 18.15 1.00 7.04
CA MET A 177 17.19 2.09 7.02
C MET A 177 17.91 3.44 7.16
N LYS A 178 17.61 4.35 6.23
CA LYS A 178 18.16 5.70 6.17
C LYS A 178 17.27 6.70 6.89
N ASP A 179 15.96 6.51 6.75
CA ASP A 179 14.96 7.48 7.15
C ASP A 179 13.83 6.84 7.95
N LEU A 180 13.76 7.20 9.23
CA LEU A 180 12.71 6.80 10.16
C LEU A 180 11.92 8.03 10.60
N PHE A 181 10.72 8.19 10.04
CA PHE A 181 9.75 9.22 10.42
C PHE A 181 8.68 8.60 11.30
N ILE A 182 8.96 8.55 12.60
CA ILE A 182 8.10 7.94 13.63
C ILE A 182 7.43 8.99 14.52
N LEU A 183 7.82 10.27 14.46
CA LEU A 183 7.23 11.32 15.28
C LEU A 183 6.32 12.25 14.45
N PRO A 184 5.15 12.67 14.98
CA PRO A 184 4.61 12.33 16.30
C PRO A 184 3.97 10.94 16.36
N ASN A 185 4.03 10.31 17.54
CA ASN A 185 3.15 9.23 18.00
C ASN A 185 2.97 9.51 19.49
N ASP A 186 1.82 10.07 19.90
CA ASP A 186 1.69 10.70 21.22
C ASP A 186 1.83 9.71 22.38
N ASP A 187 1.44 8.46 22.15
CA ASP A 187 1.55 7.37 23.14
C ASP A 187 2.90 6.64 23.10
N LEU A 188 3.83 7.03 22.21
CA LEU A 188 5.15 6.40 22.11
C LEU A 188 6.05 6.97 23.22
N PRO A 189 6.44 6.17 24.22
CA PRO A 189 7.16 6.69 25.37
C PRO A 189 8.60 7.07 24.99
N GLN A 190 9.15 8.10 25.65
CA GLN A 190 10.53 8.56 25.43
C GLN A 190 11.58 7.44 25.55
N ARG A 191 11.33 6.44 26.42
CA ARG A 191 12.22 5.26 26.56
C ARG A 191 12.36 4.46 25.26
N GLU A 192 11.31 4.38 24.45
CA GLU A 192 11.36 3.69 23.15
C GLU A 192 12.18 4.51 22.15
N ILE A 193 12.05 5.83 22.16
CA ILE A 193 12.87 6.71 21.31
C ILE A 193 14.36 6.52 21.64
N ILE A 194 14.71 6.49 22.93
CA ILE A 194 16.08 6.25 23.40
C ILE A 194 16.55 4.85 23.00
N ARG A 195 15.71 3.82 23.15
CA ARG A 195 16.02 2.44 22.74
C ARG A 195 16.34 2.36 21.25
N ILE A 196 15.52 2.96 20.40
CA ILE A 196 15.72 2.98 18.94
C ILE A 196 17.05 3.66 18.59
N GLN A 197 17.39 4.76 19.26
CA GLN A 197 18.63 5.49 19.01
C GLN A 197 19.87 4.71 19.48
N ASN A 198 19.84 4.15 20.69
CA ASN A 198 21.01 3.56 21.32
C ASN A 198 21.25 2.09 20.91
N GLU A 199 20.19 1.30 20.78
CA GLU A 199 20.30 -0.14 20.50
C GLU A 199 20.15 -0.44 19.01
N ILE A 200 19.26 0.27 18.31
CA ILE A 200 19.03 0.03 16.88
C ILE A 200 19.88 0.98 16.01
N GLY A 201 20.26 2.16 16.50
CA GLY A 201 21.07 3.13 15.76
C GLY A 201 20.29 4.00 14.78
N LEU A 202 18.96 4.10 14.94
CA LEU A 202 18.11 4.92 14.06
C LEU A 202 17.75 6.27 14.70
N ILE A 203 17.72 7.32 13.89
CA ILE A 203 17.27 8.64 14.31
C ILE A 203 15.76 8.73 14.10
N CYS A 204 15.01 8.89 15.21
CA CYS A 204 13.57 9.16 15.16
C CYS A 204 13.32 10.60 14.67
N ARG A 205 12.85 10.77 13.43
CA ARG A 205 12.55 12.07 12.80
C ARG A 205 11.08 12.47 12.96
N LYS A 206 10.84 13.78 12.85
CA LYS A 206 9.53 14.40 12.63
C LYS A 206 9.33 14.67 11.13
N ALA A 207 8.10 14.54 10.64
CA ALA A 207 7.72 14.92 9.27
C ALA A 207 7.70 16.44 9.08
#